data_AF-E9RTJ9-F1
#
_entry.id   AF-E9RTJ9-F1
#
_cell.length_a   1.000
_cell.length_b   1.000
_cell.length_c   1.000
_cell.angle_alpha   90.00
_cell.angle_beta   90.00
_cell.angle_gamma   90.00
#
_symmetry.space_group_name_H-M   'P 1'
#
loop_
_entity.id
_entity.type
_entity.pdbx_description
1 polymer ?
#
loop_
_entity_poly.entity_id
_entity_poly.type
_entity_poly.pdbx_seq_one_letter_code
_entity_poly.pdbx_strand_id
1 'polypeptide(L)'
;MEDKHDEYSLETDDIKFIWGKKSCTDLSDSDASLYTINDIDIVYDKKENKYMLGIETAYIFENHAAECSYLKDCLAAFTKYMDDNGLKKNEPYRLFMNNLCTSIKADSIEELYTNFKIFVDGFSISI
;
A
#
# COMPACT_ATOMS: atom_id res chain seq x y z
N MET A 1 -10.72 -2.49 30.50
CA MET A 1 -9.27 -2.37 30.24
C MET A 1 -9.17 -2.30 28.74
N GLU A 2 -8.83 -1.15 28.21
CA GLU A 2 -8.54 -0.99 26.78
C GLU A 2 -7.22 -1.72 26.53
N ASP A 3 -7.24 -2.76 25.69
CA ASP A 3 -6.10 -3.65 25.49
C ASP A 3 -4.97 -2.87 24.81
N LYS A 4 -3.92 -2.59 25.58
CA LYS A 4 -2.68 -1.97 25.07
C LYS A 4 -1.96 -2.83 24.02
N HIS A 5 -2.45 -4.03 23.73
CA HIS A 5 -1.89 -4.92 22.71
C HIS A 5 -2.13 -4.41 21.29
N ASP A 6 -3.24 -3.71 21.03
CA ASP A 6 -3.57 -3.22 19.69
C ASP A 6 -2.65 -2.07 19.25
N GLU A 7 -2.19 -1.24 20.19
CA GLU A 7 -1.32 -0.10 19.89
C GLU A 7 0.07 -0.54 19.39
N TYR A 8 0.62 -1.63 19.92
CA TYR A 8 1.89 -2.20 19.43
C TYR A 8 1.77 -2.82 18.04
N SER A 9 0.57 -3.26 17.62
CA SER A 9 0.35 -3.79 16.27
C SER A 9 0.39 -2.71 15.19
N LEU A 10 0.17 -1.46 15.58
CA LEU A 10 0.09 -0.32 14.68
C LEU A 10 1.40 0.47 14.65
N GLU A 11 2.28 0.34 15.63
CA GLU A 11 3.45 1.21 15.73
C GLU A 11 4.63 0.54 16.45
N THR A 12 5.82 0.67 15.85
CA THR A 12 7.11 0.37 16.46
C THR A 12 7.92 1.67 16.62
N ASP A 13 9.12 1.60 17.18
CA ASP A 13 10.00 2.78 17.30
C ASP A 13 10.36 3.39 15.92
N ASP A 14 10.41 2.56 14.87
CA ASP A 14 10.86 2.95 13.53
C ASP A 14 9.71 3.20 12.54
N ILE A 15 8.58 2.52 12.71
CA ILE A 15 7.51 2.48 11.70
C ILE A 15 6.14 2.66 12.35
N LYS A 16 5.23 3.35 11.67
CA LYS A 16 3.82 3.46 12.04
C LYS A 16 2.94 2.97 10.90
N PHE A 17 2.06 2.00 11.15
CA PHE A 17 1.01 1.59 10.23
C PHE A 17 -0.02 2.71 10.06
N ILE A 18 -0.35 3.01 8.81
CA ILE A 18 -1.31 4.05 8.45
C ILE A 18 -2.61 3.42 7.97
N TRP A 19 -2.51 2.47 7.04
CA TRP A 19 -3.66 1.82 6.42
C TRP A 19 -3.22 0.55 5.68
N GLY A 20 -4.13 -0.41 5.50
CA GLY A 20 -3.90 -1.53 4.60
C GLY A 20 -5.18 -2.31 4.29
N LYS A 21 -5.12 -3.09 3.22
CA LYS A 21 -6.13 -4.09 2.86
C LYS A 21 -5.60 -5.46 3.26
N LYS A 22 -6.19 -6.03 4.30
CA LYS A 22 -5.85 -7.38 4.76
C LYS A 22 -6.08 -8.41 3.66
N SER A 23 -5.13 -9.33 3.50
CA SER A 23 -5.24 -10.45 2.57
C SER A 23 -6.32 -11.43 3.02
N CYS A 24 -6.97 -12.09 2.05
CA CYS A 24 -7.87 -13.21 2.33
C CYS A 24 -7.15 -14.47 2.82
N THR A 25 -5.83 -14.54 2.69
CA THR A 25 -5.00 -15.66 3.19
C THR A 25 -4.51 -15.43 4.62
N ASP A 26 -4.71 -14.22 5.16
CA ASP A 26 -4.44 -13.95 6.56
C ASP A 26 -5.54 -14.57 7.44
N LEU A 27 -5.12 -15.44 8.37
CA LEU A 27 -6.02 -16.19 9.26
C LEU A 27 -6.21 -15.54 10.64
N SER A 28 -5.60 -14.38 10.90
CA SER A 28 -5.80 -13.68 12.16
C SER A 28 -7.17 -13.03 12.22
N ASP A 29 -7.72 -12.85 13.41
CA ASP A 29 -9.04 -12.23 13.62
C ASP A 29 -8.94 -10.69 13.81
N SER A 30 -7.78 -10.09 13.56
CA SER A 30 -7.55 -8.65 13.73
C SER A 30 -7.86 -7.84 12.47
N ASP A 31 -8.00 -6.52 12.62
CA ASP A 31 -7.89 -5.61 11.47
C ASP A 31 -6.46 -5.62 10.89
N ALA A 32 -6.31 -4.97 9.72
CA ALA A 32 -5.00 -4.80 9.08
C ALA A 32 -4.04 -4.04 9.99
N SER A 33 -2.80 -4.52 10.11
CA SER A 33 -1.76 -3.98 10.98
C SER A 33 -0.36 -4.33 10.46
N LEU A 34 0.69 -4.02 11.23
CA LEU A 34 2.07 -4.43 10.92
C LEU A 34 2.29 -5.94 10.98
N TYR A 35 1.42 -6.68 11.66
CA TYR A 35 1.58 -8.11 11.91
C TYR A 35 0.59 -8.98 11.13
N THR A 36 -0.19 -8.37 10.22
CA THR A 36 -1.05 -9.09 9.29
C THR A 36 -0.42 -9.15 7.90
N ILE A 37 -0.75 -10.19 7.15
CA ILE A 37 -0.51 -10.30 5.72
C ILE A 37 -1.52 -9.36 5.04
N ASN A 38 -1.03 -8.25 4.49
CA ASN A 38 -1.82 -7.27 3.78
C ASN A 38 -1.48 -7.36 2.29
N ASP A 39 -2.50 -7.41 1.41
CA ASP A 39 -2.28 -7.36 -0.04
C ASP A 39 -1.61 -6.04 -0.44
N ILE A 40 -1.98 -4.96 0.25
CA ILE A 40 -1.44 -3.61 0.11
C ILE A 40 -1.49 -2.89 1.45
N ASP A 41 -0.44 -2.18 1.80
CA ASP A 41 -0.40 -1.35 3.01
C ASP A 41 0.42 -0.07 2.82
N ILE A 42 0.16 0.89 3.72
CA ILE A 42 0.90 2.13 3.86
C ILE A 42 1.44 2.16 5.28
N VAL A 43 2.74 2.35 5.37
CA VAL A 43 3.41 2.63 6.63
C VAL A 43 4.17 3.95 6.55
N TYR A 44 4.46 4.52 7.70
CA TYR A 44 5.27 5.72 7.85
C TYR A 44 6.61 5.35 8.46
N ASP A 45 7.68 5.54 7.69
CA ASP A 45 9.07 5.41 8.12
C ASP A 45 9.45 6.68 8.90
N LYS A 46 9.55 6.54 10.22
CA LYS A 46 9.84 7.66 11.13
C LYS A 46 11.26 8.17 10.98
N LYS A 47 12.20 7.32 10.56
CA LYS A 47 13.61 7.66 10.41
C LYS A 47 13.84 8.50 9.16
N GLU A 48 13.23 8.11 8.06
CA GLU A 48 13.32 8.86 6.80
C GLU A 48 12.25 9.95 6.65
N ASN A 49 11.26 9.96 7.55
CA ASN A 49 10.13 10.88 7.55
C ASN A 49 9.33 10.80 6.23
N LYS A 50 9.02 9.57 5.81
CA LYS A 50 8.38 9.25 4.52
C LYS A 50 7.31 8.18 4.66
N TYR A 51 6.30 8.26 3.81
CA TYR A 51 5.34 7.18 3.62
C TYR A 51 5.95 6.11 2.70
N MET A 52 5.65 4.85 2.99
CA MET A 52 6.06 3.66 2.25
C MET A 52 4.82 2.88 1.83
N LEU A 53 4.78 2.45 0.57
CA LEU A 53 3.78 1.51 0.08
C LEU A 53 4.36 0.09 0.04
N GLY A 54 3.69 -0.83 0.73
CA GLY A 54 3.90 -2.28 0.63
C GLY A 54 2.86 -2.93 -0.28
N ILE A 55 3.27 -3.93 -1.06
CA ILE A 55 2.40 -4.83 -1.82
C ILE A 55 2.86 -6.25 -1.49
N GLU A 56 1.94 -7.16 -1.16
CA GLU A 56 2.31 -8.56 -0.98
C GLU A 56 2.75 -9.16 -2.32
N THR A 57 3.94 -9.77 -2.32
CA THR A 57 4.61 -10.29 -3.53
C THR A 57 4.84 -11.80 -3.47
N ALA A 58 4.41 -12.47 -2.40
CA ALA A 58 4.51 -13.93 -2.27
C ALA A 58 3.55 -14.70 -3.19
N TYR A 59 2.69 -14.02 -3.94
CA TYR A 59 1.77 -14.65 -4.88
C TYR A 59 2.46 -15.02 -6.20
N ILE A 60 2.27 -16.28 -6.62
CA ILE A 60 2.56 -16.72 -7.97
C ILE A 60 1.23 -16.72 -8.73
N PHE A 61 1.14 -15.87 -9.76
CA PHE A 61 -0.05 -15.78 -10.59
C PHE A 61 0.02 -16.76 -11.76
N GLU A 62 -1.12 -17.32 -12.13
CA GLU A 62 -1.22 -18.27 -13.25
C GLU A 62 -0.84 -17.65 -14.60
N ASN A 63 -1.08 -16.35 -14.76
CA ASN A 63 -0.78 -15.58 -15.96
C ASN A 63 -0.73 -14.07 -15.66
N HIS A 64 -0.22 -13.29 -16.61
CA HIS A 64 -0.09 -11.83 -16.50
C HIS A 64 -1.44 -11.11 -16.27
N ALA A 65 -2.56 -11.65 -16.79
CA ALA A 65 -3.86 -11.04 -16.59
C ALA A 65 -4.35 -11.17 -15.13
N ALA A 66 -4.04 -12.29 -14.46
CA ALA A 66 -4.33 -12.47 -13.05
C ALA A 66 -3.50 -11.53 -12.17
N GLU A 67 -2.20 -11.35 -12.48
CA GLU A 67 -1.34 -10.37 -11.82
C GLU A 67 -1.84 -8.93 -11.99
N CYS A 68 -2.23 -8.55 -13.23
CA CYS A 68 -2.84 -7.25 -13.50
C CYS A 68 -4.16 -7.06 -12.74
N SER A 69 -4.98 -8.11 -12.61
CA SER A 69 -6.24 -8.05 -11.85
C SER A 69 -5.96 -7.78 -10.37
N TYR A 70 -5.00 -8.49 -9.79
CA TYR A 70 -4.60 -8.29 -8.40
C TYR A 70 -4.13 -6.86 -8.13
N LEU A 71 -3.23 -6.33 -8.98
CA LEU A 71 -2.74 -4.95 -8.85
C LEU A 71 -3.87 -3.92 -9.00
N LYS A 72 -4.84 -4.16 -9.89
CA LYS A 72 -6.03 -3.30 -10.03
C LYS A 72 -6.93 -3.36 -8.80
N ASP A 73 -7.08 -4.51 -8.17
CA ASP A 73 -7.85 -4.64 -6.93
C ASP A 73 -7.17 -3.91 -5.77
N CYS A 74 -5.84 -3.99 -5.67
CA CYS A 74 -5.06 -3.18 -4.72
C CYS A 74 -5.22 -1.68 -4.99
N LEU A 75 -5.16 -1.25 -6.25
CA LEU A 75 -5.37 0.16 -6.62
C LEU A 75 -6.80 0.62 -6.34
N ALA A 76 -7.80 -0.24 -6.53
CA ALA A 76 -9.19 0.07 -6.20
C ALA A 76 -9.38 0.27 -4.70
N ALA A 77 -8.77 -0.59 -3.87
CA ALA A 77 -8.78 -0.44 -2.42
C ALA A 77 -8.09 0.86 -1.97
N PHE A 78 -6.93 1.19 -2.54
CA PHE A 78 -6.23 2.44 -2.23
C PHE A 78 -7.05 3.66 -2.71
N THR A 79 -7.67 3.58 -3.89
CA THR A 79 -8.57 4.64 -4.38
C THR A 79 -9.72 4.90 -3.42
N LYS A 80 -10.33 3.83 -2.87
CA LYS A 80 -11.38 3.97 -1.86
C LYS A 80 -10.86 4.64 -0.59
N TYR A 81 -9.67 4.25 -0.11
CA TYR A 81 -9.03 4.89 1.04
C TYR A 81 -8.79 6.40 0.81
N MET A 82 -8.34 6.79 -0.39
CA MET A 82 -8.19 8.20 -0.75
C MET A 82 -9.52 8.96 -0.67
N ASP A 83 -10.59 8.37 -1.18
CA ASP A 83 -11.93 8.96 -1.19
C ASP A 83 -12.52 9.08 0.22
N ASP A 84 -12.42 8.02 1.02
CA ASP A 84 -12.92 7.98 2.40
C ASP A 84 -12.23 9.04 3.29
N ASN A 85 -10.99 9.39 2.98
CA ASN A 85 -10.18 10.35 3.74
C ASN A 85 -10.10 11.75 3.10
N GLY A 86 -10.79 11.98 1.97
CA GLY A 86 -10.77 13.27 1.28
C GLY A 86 -9.40 13.68 0.72
N LEU A 87 -8.53 12.71 0.44
CA LEU A 87 -7.18 12.93 -0.10
C LEU A 87 -7.23 13.18 -1.61
N LYS A 88 -6.27 13.94 -2.13
CA LYS A 88 -6.25 14.28 -3.56
C LYS A 88 -5.71 13.12 -4.39
N LYS A 89 -6.43 12.77 -5.44
CA LYS A 89 -6.04 11.69 -6.40
C LYS A 89 -5.33 12.21 -7.66
N ASN A 90 -5.19 13.53 -7.79
CA ASN A 90 -4.74 14.21 -9.01
C ASN A 90 -3.47 15.04 -8.77
N GLU A 91 -2.55 14.58 -7.91
CA GLU A 91 -1.26 15.26 -7.79
C GLU A 91 -0.56 15.26 -9.17
N PRO A 92 0.05 16.38 -9.58
CA PRO A 92 0.66 16.48 -10.89
C PRO A 92 1.76 15.43 -11.03
N TYR A 93 1.68 14.64 -12.11
CA TYR A 93 2.63 13.59 -12.43
C TYR A 93 4.07 14.14 -12.39
N ARG A 94 4.87 13.69 -11.43
CA ARG A 94 6.31 14.00 -11.39
C ARG A 94 7.06 12.82 -12.00
N LEU A 95 7.76 13.07 -13.10
CA LEU A 95 8.50 12.05 -13.86
C LEU A 95 9.68 11.42 -13.08
N PHE A 96 9.94 11.87 -11.85
CA PHE A 96 11.01 11.37 -10.98
C PHE A 96 10.58 10.13 -10.21
N MET A 97 10.29 9.04 -10.93
CA MET A 97 10.26 7.71 -10.34
C MET A 97 11.70 7.29 -10.03
N ASN A 98 12.26 7.78 -8.93
CA ASN A 98 13.63 7.46 -8.53
C ASN A 98 13.83 6.01 -8.07
N ASN A 99 12.75 5.22 -7.95
CA ASN A 99 12.87 3.79 -7.69
C ASN A 99 11.63 3.03 -8.18
N LEU A 100 11.81 2.15 -9.17
CA LEU A 100 10.78 1.22 -9.67
C LEU A 100 10.65 -0.04 -8.80
N CYS A 101 11.46 -0.17 -7.74
CA CYS A 101 11.53 -1.37 -6.93
C CYS A 101 10.67 -1.23 -5.66
N THR A 102 9.54 -1.96 -5.63
CA THR A 102 8.74 -2.55 -4.52
C THR A 102 8.57 -1.83 -3.16
N SER A 103 9.18 -0.67 -2.96
CA SER A 103 9.11 0.18 -1.78
C SER A 103 9.02 1.62 -2.27
N ILE A 104 7.83 1.98 -2.77
CA ILE A 104 7.57 3.36 -3.17
C ILE A 104 7.60 4.17 -1.88
N LYS A 105 8.64 5.00 -1.71
CA LYS A 105 8.72 6.00 -0.65
C LYS A 105 8.30 7.35 -1.21
N ALA A 106 7.48 8.09 -0.47
CA ALA A 106 7.05 9.43 -0.86
C ALA A 106 6.85 10.34 0.35
N ASP A 107 6.84 11.65 0.09
CA ASP A 107 6.65 12.64 1.15
C ASP A 107 5.16 12.78 1.53
N SER A 108 4.25 12.25 0.70
CA SER A 108 2.80 12.26 0.92
C SER A 108 2.13 10.97 0.44
N ILE A 109 0.95 10.68 1.00
CA ILE A 109 0.11 9.55 0.58
C ILE A 109 -0.42 9.78 -0.85
N GLU A 110 -0.73 11.01 -1.20
CA GLU A 110 -1.18 11.40 -2.55
C GLU A 110 -0.11 11.10 -3.61
N GLU A 111 1.16 11.31 -3.28
CA GLU A 111 2.28 10.95 -4.15
C GLU A 111 2.46 9.43 -4.24
N LEU A 112 2.32 8.67 -3.14
CA LEU A 112 2.28 7.21 -3.18
C LEU A 112 1.18 6.70 -4.11
N TYR A 113 -0.03 7.23 -3.96
CA TYR A 113 -1.19 6.88 -4.78
C TYR A 113 -0.93 7.14 -6.26
N THR A 114 -0.43 8.33 -6.58
CA THR A 114 -0.15 8.74 -7.96
C THR A 114 0.92 7.83 -8.59
N ASN A 115 2.00 7.54 -7.87
CA ASN A 115 3.06 6.65 -8.34
C ASN A 115 2.55 5.22 -8.56
N PHE A 116 1.78 4.68 -7.61
CA PHE A 116 1.21 3.35 -7.73
C PHE A 116 0.21 3.25 -8.87
N LYS A 117 -0.65 4.26 -9.05
CA LYS A 117 -1.59 4.34 -10.18
C LYS A 117 -0.87 4.28 -11.52
N ILE A 118 0.20 5.08 -11.70
CA ILE A 118 1.01 5.06 -12.93
C ILE A 118 1.62 3.67 -13.15
N PHE A 119 2.14 3.05 -12.08
CA PHE A 119 2.70 1.70 -12.16
C PHE A 119 1.66 0.67 -12.63
N VAL A 120 0.48 0.62 -12.00
CA VAL A 120 -0.58 -0.34 -12.37
C VAL A 120 -1.10 -0.08 -13.78
N ASP A 121 -1.31 1.18 -14.16
CA ASP A 121 -1.76 1.57 -15.50
C ASP A 121 -0.73 1.14 -16.56
N GLY A 122 0.58 1.38 -16.32
CA GLY A 122 1.65 1.02 -17.24
C GLY A 122 1.94 -0.48 -17.32
N PHE A 123 1.91 -1.18 -16.18
CA PHE A 123 2.09 -2.63 -16.10
C PHE A 123 1.00 -3.36 -16.89
N SER A 124 -0.25 -2.88 -16.78
CA SER A 124 -1.39 -3.45 -17.50
C SER A 124 -1.37 -3.25 -19.03
N ILE A 125 -0.55 -2.32 -19.55
CA ILE A 125 -0.45 -2.01 -20.99
C ILE A 125 0.68 -2.80 -21.67
N SER A 126 1.67 -3.30 -20.90
CA SER A 126 2.80 -4.04 -21.44
C SER A 126 2.37 -5.46 -21.84
N ILE A 127 2.04 -5.64 -23.13
CA ILE A 127 1.74 -6.94 -23.78
C ILE A 127 2.56 -7.04 -25.05
#